data_AF-A0A1C5V473-F1
#
_entry.id   AF-A0A1C5V473-F1
#
_cell.length_a   1.000
_cell.length_b   1.000
_cell.length_c   1.000
_cell.angle_alpha   90.00
_cell.angle_beta   90.00
_cell.angle_gamma   90.00
#
_symmetry.space_group_name_H-M   'P 1'
#
loop_
_entity.id
_entity.type
_entity.pdbx_description
1 polymer ?
#
loop_
_entity_poly.entity_id
_entity_poly.type
_entity_poly.pdbx_seq_one_letter_code
_entity_poly.pdbx_strand_id
1 'polypeptide(L)'
;MKNTVVIFNAGIGALTLGFQNAGYEILKAYEPDRKVIEIYQENISQNVTACSLSSIDPATVPDSDVWAFDLTQSKAEEVFYSLTLVQRRRPPAILFVMKKQLWKGFIKEHIFQLQEYGYHITHKNIQSSEVTAFPLREEFAYIVSKRVNASDMIMPVQVHKSSILLDGWVEMNPQDSWYYRIDFAKEKIDASHAGDSVLCWEKGGYRESGQVRLNLIKMPLIRIHGVYHKITHKEIARLKGFPEDFPRSVPNKSRMYRSLIYAPNIKVTEQVVRNLCVEPYINSEGDVQMKNWENMARFKQLFEKYLTYKGVSFQSDEWVFMTRMYSDSKEIATLKRLQSYSRLVGKAVSDQKKDLPLQNICVVANLVSDETKRKYEEAKLGYVWDIRNVLWLFEDYPELKNELISILNYSVENIEPERPEPFIFEESSQMENTDPESVADSYIAQLKVLETGSAAFKKYEELCVSILKYILGEYLTLWEQQKTTEEDLYRFDMCCKIKNGVTQDFFDTICKYFSTKYIVFEFKNYEKPITQREIYTTEKYLYEKALRKVAIIISRKGADKHAKMAARGSLRESGKLIICLSDEDLKAMLQIKKEGEKTTGGYLEDILDDMLMRLEK
;
A
#
# COMPACT_ATOMS: atom_id res chain seq x y z
N MET A 1 6.05 -24.42 -0.48
CA MET A 1 6.82 -23.83 0.64
C MET A 1 5.89 -23.62 1.81
N LYS A 2 6.36 -23.70 3.07
CA LYS A 2 5.54 -23.33 4.24
C LYS A 2 5.55 -21.80 4.38
N ASN A 3 4.39 -21.19 4.63
CA ASN A 3 4.31 -19.76 4.90
C ASN A 3 5.04 -19.44 6.22
N THR A 4 5.70 -18.30 6.27
CA THR A 4 6.56 -17.86 7.38
C THR A 4 5.95 -16.67 8.11
N VAL A 5 6.20 -16.57 9.42
CA VAL A 5 5.70 -15.45 10.23
C VAL A 5 6.74 -14.95 11.25
N VAL A 6 6.75 -13.65 11.45
CA VAL A 6 7.38 -12.98 12.60
C VAL A 6 6.30 -12.44 13.52
N ILE A 7 6.45 -12.70 14.82
CA ILE A 7 5.46 -12.34 15.85
C ILE A 7 6.05 -11.30 16.79
N PHE A 8 5.31 -10.22 16.98
CA PHE A 8 5.66 -9.12 17.87
C PHE A 8 4.70 -9.06 19.05
N ASN A 9 5.25 -8.68 20.21
CA ASN A 9 4.56 -8.72 21.50
C ASN A 9 3.93 -10.09 21.76
N ALA A 10 4.71 -11.15 21.55
CA ALA A 10 4.22 -12.53 21.45
C ALA A 10 3.44 -13.03 22.69
N GLY A 11 3.53 -12.34 23.82
CA GLY A 11 2.80 -12.65 25.02
C GLY A 11 3.14 -14.06 25.51
N ILE A 12 2.12 -14.79 25.98
CA ILE A 12 2.25 -16.20 26.35
C ILE A 12 2.12 -17.16 25.15
N GLY A 13 2.21 -16.65 23.92
CA GLY A 13 2.30 -17.45 22.69
C GLY A 13 0.99 -17.82 22.01
N ALA A 14 -0.09 -17.08 22.28
CA ALA A 14 -1.38 -17.34 21.64
C ALA A 14 -1.34 -17.15 20.11
N LEU A 15 -0.77 -16.06 19.60
CA LEU A 15 -0.59 -15.89 18.15
C LEU A 15 0.35 -16.97 17.60
N THR A 16 1.44 -17.29 18.29
CA THR A 16 2.38 -18.34 17.89
C THR A 16 1.67 -19.66 17.65
N LEU A 17 0.88 -20.12 18.62
CA LEU A 17 0.11 -21.36 18.49
C LEU A 17 -0.96 -21.27 17.39
N GLY A 18 -1.60 -20.11 17.23
CA GLY A 18 -2.58 -19.88 16.15
C GLY A 18 -1.96 -20.05 14.76
N PHE A 19 -0.78 -19.46 14.54
CA PHE A 19 -0.02 -19.60 13.29
C PHE A 19 0.54 -21.02 13.10
N GLN A 20 1.09 -21.65 14.15
CA GLN A 20 1.58 -23.03 14.08
C GLN A 20 0.45 -24.02 13.74
N ASN A 21 -0.73 -23.87 14.36
CA ASN A 21 -1.89 -24.71 14.06
C ASN A 21 -2.40 -24.53 12.61
N ALA A 22 -2.17 -23.35 12.02
CA ALA A 22 -2.45 -23.09 10.61
C ALA A 22 -1.32 -23.52 9.65
N GLY A 23 -0.25 -24.12 10.16
CA GLY A 23 0.85 -24.67 9.37
C GLY A 23 1.98 -23.69 9.03
N TYR A 24 1.99 -22.50 9.64
CA TYR A 24 3.06 -21.51 9.44
C TYR A 24 4.33 -21.88 10.20
N GLU A 25 5.47 -21.52 9.63
CA GLU A 25 6.77 -21.55 10.28
C GLU A 25 7.03 -20.24 11.04
N ILE A 26 7.37 -20.35 12.32
CA ILE A 26 7.66 -19.19 13.18
C ILE A 26 9.15 -18.87 13.08
N LEU A 27 9.51 -17.82 12.33
CA LEU A 27 10.91 -17.41 12.19
C LEU A 27 11.42 -16.75 13.46
N LYS A 28 10.61 -15.86 14.04
CA LYS A 28 10.98 -15.09 15.23
C LYS A 28 9.78 -14.63 16.04
N ALA A 29 9.95 -14.59 17.36
CA ALA A 29 9.02 -13.96 18.29
C ALA A 29 9.74 -12.90 19.13
N TYR A 30 9.11 -11.75 19.36
CA TYR A 30 9.59 -10.67 20.23
C TYR A 30 8.61 -10.44 21.38
N GLU A 31 9.11 -10.33 22.60
CA GLU A 31 8.30 -10.03 23.80
C GLU A 31 9.11 -9.19 24.79
N PRO A 32 8.64 -8.02 25.26
CA PRO A 32 9.39 -7.18 26.18
C PRO A 32 9.38 -7.65 27.65
N ASP A 33 8.33 -8.32 28.14
CA ASP A 33 8.24 -8.72 29.56
C ASP A 33 8.97 -10.06 29.80
N ARG A 34 10.14 -10.00 30.45
CA ARG A 34 10.96 -11.18 30.77
C ARG A 34 10.21 -12.29 31.51
N LYS A 35 9.26 -11.96 32.38
CA LYS A 35 8.48 -12.98 33.11
C LYS A 35 7.41 -13.62 32.22
N VAL A 36 6.98 -12.93 31.17
CA VAL A 36 6.10 -13.51 30.14
C VAL A 36 6.92 -14.38 29.19
N ILE A 37 8.17 -13.98 28.88
CA ILE A 37 9.14 -14.80 28.13
C ILE A 37 9.38 -16.14 28.83
N GLU A 38 9.55 -16.17 30.16
CA GLU A 38 9.71 -17.41 30.92
C GLU A 38 8.53 -18.38 30.68
N ILE A 39 7.30 -17.87 30.72
CA ILE A 39 6.09 -18.67 30.42
C ILE A 39 6.10 -19.14 28.97
N TYR A 40 6.44 -18.28 28.02
CA TYR A 40 6.54 -18.61 26.60
C TYR A 40 7.59 -19.71 26.35
N GLN A 41 8.77 -19.60 26.96
CA GLN A 41 9.87 -20.54 26.80
C GLN A 41 9.59 -21.91 27.41
N GLU A 42 8.92 -21.94 28.57
CA GLU A 42 8.54 -23.18 29.25
C GLU A 42 7.50 -23.98 28.45
N ASN A 43 6.59 -23.27 27.75
CA ASN A 43 5.39 -23.90 27.17
C ASN A 43 5.39 -23.96 25.63
N ILE A 44 6.09 -23.08 24.93
CA ILE A 44 5.96 -22.89 23.47
C ILE A 44 7.28 -23.16 22.74
N SER A 45 8.29 -22.31 22.95
CA SER A 45 9.57 -22.39 22.25
C SER A 45 10.64 -21.51 22.90
N GLN A 46 11.90 -21.94 22.81
CA GLN A 46 13.05 -21.13 23.20
C GLN A 46 13.33 -19.96 22.23
N ASN A 47 12.75 -19.97 21.02
CA ASN A 47 12.97 -18.94 20.00
C ASN A 47 12.09 -17.69 20.24
N VAL A 48 12.37 -16.97 21.33
CA VAL A 48 11.77 -15.67 21.65
C VAL A 48 12.86 -14.71 22.13
N THR A 49 12.78 -13.45 21.69
CA THR A 49 13.78 -12.41 22.00
C THR A 49 13.15 -11.31 22.85
N ALA A 50 13.86 -10.93 23.92
CA ALA A 50 13.47 -9.85 24.81
C ALA A 50 13.67 -8.48 24.14
N CYS A 51 12.62 -7.91 23.54
CA CYS A 51 12.70 -6.61 22.86
C CYS A 51 11.32 -5.94 22.79
N SER A 52 11.26 -4.63 23.02
CA SER A 52 10.06 -3.80 22.83
C SER A 52 9.98 -3.29 21.39
N LEU A 53 8.76 -3.05 20.89
CA LEU A 53 8.55 -2.50 19.54
C LEU A 53 9.34 -1.21 19.27
N SER A 54 9.48 -0.35 20.28
CA SER A 54 10.24 0.90 20.21
C SER A 54 11.76 0.72 20.02
N SER A 55 12.30 -0.46 20.33
CA SER A 55 13.74 -0.75 20.31
C SER A 55 14.15 -1.76 19.24
N ILE A 56 13.18 -2.30 18.48
CA ILE A 56 13.47 -3.20 17.37
C ILE A 56 14.10 -2.41 16.23
N ASP A 57 15.29 -2.83 15.79
CA ASP A 57 15.86 -2.38 14.53
C ASP A 57 15.15 -3.10 13.37
N PRO A 58 14.41 -2.38 12.51
CA PRO A 58 13.70 -2.99 11.38
C PRO A 58 14.62 -3.79 10.44
N ALA A 59 15.92 -3.44 10.34
CA ALA A 59 16.85 -4.14 9.47
C ALA A 59 17.18 -5.57 9.96
N THR A 60 17.01 -5.83 11.26
CA THR A 60 17.32 -7.12 11.89
C THR A 60 16.15 -8.10 11.88
N VAL A 61 14.96 -7.64 11.48
CA VAL A 61 13.77 -8.48 11.43
C VAL A 61 13.83 -9.38 10.19
N PRO A 62 13.67 -10.71 10.33
CA PRO A 62 13.68 -11.62 9.19
C PRO A 62 12.57 -11.31 8.17
N ASP A 63 12.89 -11.45 6.88
CA ASP A 63 11.88 -11.44 5.83
C ASP A 63 10.94 -12.64 6.00
N SER A 64 9.65 -12.36 6.00
CA SER A 64 8.58 -13.33 6.24
C SER A 64 7.32 -12.95 5.48
N ASP A 65 6.45 -13.92 5.26
CA ASP A 65 5.19 -13.72 4.55
C ASP A 65 4.20 -12.89 5.39
N VAL A 66 4.25 -13.03 6.71
CA VAL A 66 3.35 -12.37 7.64
C VAL A 66 4.09 -11.74 8.81
N TRP A 67 3.72 -10.50 9.14
CA TRP A 67 4.05 -9.90 10.44
C TRP A 67 2.80 -9.85 11.32
N ALA A 68 2.88 -10.43 12.51
CA ALA A 68 1.76 -10.50 13.44
C ALA A 68 2.05 -9.70 14.71
N PHE A 69 1.16 -8.78 15.06
CA PHE A 69 1.27 -7.92 16.23
C PHE A 69 0.14 -8.22 17.23
N ASP A 70 0.50 -8.76 18.40
CA ASP A 70 -0.44 -8.83 19.53
C ASP A 70 -0.41 -7.51 20.30
N LEU A 71 -1.43 -6.69 20.08
CA LEU A 71 -1.62 -5.38 20.68
C LEU A 71 -2.76 -5.39 21.71
N THR A 72 -3.11 -6.56 22.25
CA THR A 72 -4.21 -6.72 23.23
C THR A 72 -3.92 -6.05 24.58
N GLN A 73 -2.64 -5.92 24.94
CA GLN A 73 -2.15 -5.20 26.14
C GLN A 73 -1.61 -3.81 25.82
N SER A 74 -1.54 -3.46 24.54
CA SER A 74 -0.85 -2.28 24.07
C SER A 74 -1.64 -0.99 24.30
N LYS A 75 -0.89 0.11 24.41
CA LYS A 75 -1.40 1.48 24.33
C LYS A 75 -1.28 1.99 22.90
N ALA A 76 -1.78 3.21 22.66
CA ALA A 76 -1.68 3.90 21.38
C ALA A 76 -0.24 3.96 20.83
N GLU A 77 0.74 4.26 21.69
CA GLU A 77 2.16 4.39 21.34
C GLU A 77 2.72 3.14 20.66
N GLU A 78 2.43 1.96 21.21
CA GLU A 78 2.85 0.66 20.66
C GLU A 78 2.25 0.40 19.27
N VAL A 79 1.04 0.92 18.99
CA VAL A 79 0.47 0.87 17.63
C VAL A 79 1.33 1.71 16.68
N PHE A 80 1.75 2.91 17.07
CA PHE A 80 2.60 3.76 16.21
C PHE A 80 3.98 3.14 15.95
N TYR A 81 4.59 2.50 16.97
CA TYR A 81 5.84 1.76 16.76
C TYR A 81 5.64 0.60 15.78
N SER A 82 4.55 -0.17 15.90
CA SER A 82 4.23 -1.24 14.94
C SER A 82 4.07 -0.73 13.51
N LEU A 83 3.39 0.41 13.33
CA LEU A 83 3.21 1.04 12.02
C LEU A 83 4.54 1.55 11.45
N THR A 84 5.41 2.11 12.29
CA THR A 84 6.75 2.57 11.86
C THR A 84 7.60 1.40 11.34
N LEU A 85 7.58 0.25 12.03
CA LEU A 85 8.25 -0.98 11.58
C LEU A 85 7.69 -1.44 10.23
N VAL A 86 6.37 -1.50 10.12
CA VAL A 86 5.66 -1.88 8.89
C VAL A 86 5.98 -0.94 7.73
N GLN A 87 6.01 0.37 7.94
CA GLN A 87 6.29 1.34 6.87
C GLN A 87 7.72 1.20 6.34
N ARG A 88 8.68 0.83 7.20
CA ARG A 88 10.08 0.66 6.82
C ARG A 88 10.37 -0.64 6.07
N ARG A 89 9.74 -1.76 6.44
CA ARG A 89 10.02 -3.10 5.86
C ARG A 89 8.94 -3.61 4.93
N ARG A 90 7.73 -3.05 5.03
CA ARG A 90 6.55 -3.34 4.21
C ARG A 90 6.25 -4.84 4.07
N PRO A 91 6.06 -5.65 5.11
CA PRO A 91 5.80 -7.10 4.97
C PRO A 91 4.62 -7.44 4.02
N PRO A 92 4.59 -8.62 3.35
CA PRO A 92 3.52 -8.95 2.39
C PRO A 92 2.11 -8.94 2.98
N ALA A 93 1.96 -9.47 4.19
CA ALA A 93 0.73 -9.43 4.96
C ALA A 93 1.01 -9.06 6.43
N ILE A 94 0.02 -8.43 7.06
CA ILE A 94 0.09 -7.98 8.45
C ILE A 94 -1.18 -8.40 9.17
N LEU A 95 -1.04 -8.92 10.38
CA LEU A 95 -2.14 -9.13 11.32
C LEU A 95 -1.94 -8.25 12.56
N PHE A 96 -2.88 -7.37 12.83
CA PHE A 96 -3.00 -6.70 14.13
C PHE A 96 -4.16 -7.32 14.92
N VAL A 97 -3.89 -7.72 16.16
CA VAL A 97 -4.92 -8.14 17.10
C VAL A 97 -4.94 -7.20 18.29
N MET A 98 -6.07 -6.57 18.58
CA MET A 98 -6.15 -5.60 19.68
C MET A 98 -7.51 -5.56 20.35
N LYS A 99 -7.57 -4.91 21.51
CA LYS A 99 -8.84 -4.63 22.19
C LYS A 99 -9.73 -3.73 21.35
N LYS A 100 -11.04 -4.03 21.35
CA LYS A 100 -12.07 -3.17 20.72
C LYS A 100 -12.02 -1.73 21.20
N GLN A 101 -11.63 -1.49 22.45
CA GLN A 101 -11.48 -0.14 22.99
C GLN A 101 -10.25 0.60 22.43
N LEU A 102 -9.22 -0.11 21.98
CA LEU A 102 -8.08 0.49 21.29
C LEU A 102 -8.42 0.72 19.81
N TRP A 103 -9.18 -0.18 19.19
CA TRP A 103 -9.64 -0.12 17.79
C TRP A 103 -10.78 0.89 17.55
N LYS A 104 -10.53 2.19 17.79
CA LYS A 104 -11.49 3.27 17.53
C LYS A 104 -10.79 4.63 17.37
N GLY A 105 -11.49 5.59 16.78
CA GLY A 105 -11.01 6.96 16.57
C GLY A 105 -9.67 7.00 15.84
N PHE A 106 -8.71 7.72 16.40
CA PHE A 106 -7.39 7.99 15.81
C PHE A 106 -6.55 6.73 15.50
N ILE A 107 -6.65 5.67 16.32
CA ILE A 107 -5.92 4.41 16.07
C ILE A 107 -6.42 3.73 14.80
N LYS A 108 -7.74 3.75 14.60
CA LYS A 108 -8.34 3.24 13.37
C LYS A 108 -7.82 4.04 12.17
N GLU A 109 -7.88 5.37 12.24
CA GLU A 109 -7.38 6.25 11.18
C GLU A 109 -5.91 5.99 10.82
N HIS A 110 -5.05 5.75 11.81
CA HIS A 110 -3.62 5.48 11.60
C HIS A 110 -3.35 4.14 10.90
N ILE A 111 -4.03 3.07 11.31
CA ILE A 111 -3.89 1.78 10.63
C ILE A 111 -4.42 1.87 9.19
N PHE A 112 -5.48 2.66 8.95
CA PHE A 112 -5.99 2.90 7.61
C PHE A 112 -5.02 3.65 6.68
N GLN A 113 -4.01 4.36 7.22
CA GLN A 113 -2.93 4.93 6.40
C GLN A 113 -2.15 3.85 5.65
N LEU A 114 -2.16 2.59 6.10
CA LEU A 114 -1.52 1.49 5.35
C LEU A 114 -2.12 1.30 3.94
N GLN A 115 -3.34 1.79 3.68
CA GLN A 115 -3.89 1.83 2.31
C GLN A 115 -3.03 2.67 1.36
N GLU A 116 -2.45 3.77 1.85
CA GLU A 116 -1.51 4.61 1.11
C GLU A 116 -0.17 3.88 0.85
N TYR A 117 0.17 2.91 1.71
CA TYR A 117 1.33 2.04 1.55
C TYR A 117 1.05 0.80 0.67
N GLY A 118 -0.10 0.75 -0.01
CA GLY A 118 -0.48 -0.31 -0.94
C GLY A 118 -1.10 -1.53 -0.28
N TYR A 119 -1.70 -1.40 0.90
CA TYR A 119 -2.41 -2.50 1.58
C TYR A 119 -3.93 -2.38 1.46
N HIS A 120 -4.58 -3.48 1.08
CA HIS A 120 -6.00 -3.68 1.34
C HIS A 120 -6.20 -4.09 2.80
N ILE A 121 -7.16 -3.44 3.48
CA ILE A 121 -7.40 -3.66 4.92
C ILE A 121 -8.78 -4.28 5.11
N THR A 122 -8.80 -5.47 5.69
CA THR A 122 -10.03 -6.15 6.13
C THR A 122 -10.01 -6.25 7.65
N HIS A 123 -11.09 -5.86 8.32
CA HIS A 123 -11.15 -5.92 9.78
C HIS A 123 -12.49 -6.44 10.30
N LYS A 124 -12.46 -7.15 11.43
CA LYS A 124 -13.66 -7.63 12.13
C LYS A 124 -13.41 -7.65 13.64
N ASN A 125 -14.39 -7.19 14.40
CA ASN A 125 -14.44 -7.50 15.83
C ASN A 125 -15.03 -8.90 15.96
N ILE A 126 -14.29 -9.83 16.54
CA ILE A 126 -14.67 -11.23 16.62
C ILE A 126 -14.89 -11.59 18.08
N GLN A 127 -16.08 -12.09 18.38
CA GLN A 127 -16.38 -12.67 19.69
C GLN A 127 -16.01 -14.16 19.69
N SER A 128 -15.15 -14.62 20.61
CA SER A 128 -14.61 -15.98 20.62
C SER A 128 -15.69 -17.06 20.62
N SER A 129 -16.80 -16.86 21.34
CA SER A 129 -17.95 -17.77 21.36
C SER A 129 -18.74 -17.87 20.05
N GLU A 130 -18.52 -16.97 19.09
CA GLU A 130 -19.20 -17.02 17.78
C GLU A 130 -18.44 -17.87 16.77
N VAL A 131 -17.15 -18.11 17.01
CA VAL A 131 -16.23 -18.76 16.07
C VAL A 131 -15.68 -20.07 16.63
N THR A 132 -15.75 -20.25 17.94
CA THR A 132 -15.30 -21.46 18.64
C THR A 132 -16.48 -22.18 19.30
N ALA A 133 -16.29 -23.46 19.63
CA ALA A 133 -17.26 -24.23 20.41
C ALA A 133 -17.29 -23.84 21.90
N PHE A 134 -16.33 -23.03 22.37
CA PHE A 134 -16.18 -22.68 23.76
C PHE A 134 -17.09 -21.52 24.17
N PRO A 135 -17.69 -21.56 25.37
CA PRO A 135 -18.60 -20.54 25.84
C PRO A 135 -17.88 -19.30 26.41
N LEU A 136 -16.80 -18.85 25.77
CA LEU A 136 -16.00 -17.71 26.22
C LEU A 136 -16.47 -16.41 25.56
N ARG A 137 -17.00 -15.48 26.37
CA ARG A 137 -17.39 -14.16 25.91
C ARG A 137 -16.19 -13.20 25.98
N GLU A 138 -15.47 -13.14 24.87
CA GLU A 138 -14.30 -12.31 24.65
C GLU A 138 -14.36 -11.72 23.26
N GLU A 139 -14.08 -10.42 23.10
CA GLU A 139 -14.13 -9.74 21.80
C GLU A 139 -12.82 -8.97 21.54
N PHE A 140 -12.14 -9.33 20.45
CA PHE A 140 -10.96 -8.62 19.94
C PHE A 140 -11.18 -8.15 18.51
N ALA A 141 -10.53 -7.04 18.15
CA ALA A 141 -10.44 -6.58 16.78
C ALA A 141 -9.30 -7.32 16.08
N TYR A 142 -9.62 -7.99 14.98
CA TYR A 142 -8.66 -8.58 14.07
C TYR A 142 -8.62 -7.70 12.82
N ILE A 143 -7.46 -7.11 12.54
CA ILE A 143 -7.23 -6.25 11.39
C ILE A 143 -6.14 -6.91 10.56
N VAL A 144 -6.47 -7.21 9.32
CA VAL A 144 -5.52 -7.73 8.37
C VAL A 144 -5.29 -6.71 7.29
N SER A 145 -4.01 -6.46 7.02
CA SER A 145 -3.56 -5.63 5.92
C SER A 145 -2.75 -6.50 4.97
N LYS A 146 -3.21 -6.68 3.74
CA LYS A 146 -2.49 -7.41 2.69
C LYS A 146 -2.11 -6.47 1.58
N ARG A 147 -0.92 -6.61 0.99
CA ARG A 147 -0.57 -5.84 -0.21
C ARG A 147 -1.62 -6.10 -1.31
N VAL A 148 -1.97 -5.10 -2.11
CA VAL A 148 -3.11 -5.11 -3.07
C VAL A 148 -3.11 -6.30 -4.06
N ASN A 149 -1.97 -6.94 -4.30
CA ASN A 149 -1.86 -8.12 -5.17
C ASN A 149 -2.21 -9.45 -4.50
N ALA A 150 -2.70 -9.42 -3.26
CA ALA A 150 -2.98 -10.61 -2.50
C ALA A 150 -4.49 -10.85 -2.40
N SER A 151 -4.89 -12.12 -2.51
CA SER A 151 -6.27 -12.63 -2.46
C SER A 151 -7.15 -11.94 -1.41
N ASP A 152 -8.41 -11.67 -1.76
CA ASP A 152 -9.41 -11.14 -0.81
C ASP A 152 -9.47 -12.01 0.44
N MET A 153 -9.41 -11.38 1.62
CA MET A 153 -9.46 -12.13 2.87
C MET A 153 -10.88 -12.33 3.34
N ILE A 154 -11.25 -13.58 3.54
CA ILE A 154 -12.53 -13.95 4.16
C ILE A 154 -12.33 -14.08 5.67
N MET A 155 -12.93 -13.16 6.41
CA MET A 155 -13.02 -13.23 7.86
C MET A 155 -13.92 -14.40 8.28
N PRO A 156 -13.60 -15.13 9.37
CA PRO A 156 -14.39 -16.28 9.79
C PRO A 156 -15.85 -15.91 10.06
N VAL A 157 -16.73 -16.82 9.63
CA VAL A 157 -18.19 -16.69 9.77
C VAL A 157 -18.61 -17.34 11.09
N GLN A 158 -19.72 -16.85 11.65
CA GLN A 158 -20.27 -17.39 12.89
C GLN A 158 -20.67 -18.86 12.71
N VAL A 159 -20.19 -19.72 13.62
CA VAL A 159 -20.64 -21.10 13.76
C VAL A 159 -21.82 -21.11 14.74
N HIS A 160 -22.79 -22.00 14.54
CA HIS A 160 -24.00 -22.11 15.38
C HIS A 160 -23.67 -22.08 16.89
N LYS A 161 -24.48 -21.36 17.67
CA LYS A 161 -24.29 -21.20 19.12
C LYS A 161 -24.23 -22.56 19.81
N SER A 162 -23.11 -22.89 20.44
CA SER A 162 -23.05 -24.00 21.39
C SER A 162 -23.73 -23.60 22.70
N SER A 163 -24.52 -24.51 23.26
CA SER A 163 -24.89 -24.47 24.67
C SER A 163 -23.64 -24.66 25.54
N ILE A 164 -23.56 -24.04 26.72
CA ILE A 164 -22.50 -24.39 27.69
C ILE A 164 -22.62 -25.88 28.01
N LEU A 165 -21.62 -26.66 27.61
CA LEU A 165 -21.37 -27.98 28.15
C LEU A 165 -20.17 -27.85 29.08
N LEU A 166 -20.38 -27.88 30.40
CA LEU A 166 -19.31 -27.75 31.41
C LEU A 166 -18.36 -28.96 31.36
N ASP A 167 -18.91 -30.15 31.11
CA ASP A 167 -18.17 -31.41 31.01
C ASP A 167 -17.04 -31.39 29.97
N GLY A 168 -17.12 -30.50 28.98
CA GLY A 168 -16.15 -30.41 27.90
C GLY A 168 -14.86 -29.63 28.22
N TRP A 169 -14.77 -28.92 29.35
CA TRP A 169 -13.61 -28.06 29.63
C TRP A 169 -13.31 -27.83 31.12
N VAL A 170 -14.25 -28.06 32.03
CA VAL A 170 -14.06 -27.86 33.48
C VAL A 170 -13.23 -28.98 34.10
N GLU A 171 -12.39 -28.64 35.07
CA GLU A 171 -11.70 -29.62 35.92
C GLU A 171 -12.64 -30.09 37.04
N MET A 172 -12.91 -31.39 37.13
CA MET A 172 -13.82 -31.96 38.13
C MET A 172 -13.32 -31.80 39.57
N ASN A 173 -12.00 -31.81 39.77
CA ASN A 173 -11.40 -31.64 41.10
C ASN A 173 -10.03 -30.95 41.01
N PRO A 174 -9.99 -29.61 40.95
CA PRO A 174 -8.74 -28.86 41.01
C PRO A 174 -7.94 -29.21 42.28
N GLN A 175 -6.68 -29.60 42.13
CA GLN A 175 -5.85 -30.08 43.25
C GLN A 175 -5.41 -28.97 44.21
N ASP A 176 -5.34 -27.72 43.76
CA ASP A 176 -4.81 -26.61 44.55
C ASP A 176 -5.91 -25.90 45.37
N SER A 177 -5.77 -25.96 46.70
CA SER A 177 -6.72 -25.39 47.67
C SER A 177 -7.04 -23.90 47.47
N TRP A 178 -6.16 -23.12 46.83
CA TRP A 178 -6.38 -21.70 46.57
C TRP A 178 -7.62 -21.41 45.72
N TYR A 179 -7.98 -22.31 44.80
CA TYR A 179 -9.15 -22.13 43.94
C TYR A 179 -10.45 -22.19 44.73
N TYR A 180 -10.45 -22.83 45.91
CA TYR A 180 -11.61 -22.91 46.79
C TYR A 180 -11.69 -21.78 47.82
N ARG A 181 -10.71 -20.86 47.85
CA ARG A 181 -10.71 -19.72 48.78
C ARG A 181 -11.69 -18.64 48.33
N ILE A 182 -12.97 -18.80 48.67
CA ILE A 182 -14.10 -17.93 48.29
C ILE A 182 -14.71 -17.33 49.56
N ASP A 183 -14.87 -16.00 49.60
CA ASP A 183 -15.51 -15.30 50.72
C ASP A 183 -17.00 -15.11 50.41
N PHE A 184 -17.79 -16.16 50.67
CA PHE A 184 -19.22 -16.20 50.37
C PHE A 184 -20.00 -15.03 50.99
N ALA A 185 -19.60 -14.57 52.17
CA ALA A 185 -20.28 -13.48 52.88
C ALA A 185 -20.07 -12.12 52.20
N LYS A 186 -18.87 -11.87 51.64
CA LYS A 186 -18.55 -10.60 50.97
C LYS A 186 -18.91 -10.58 49.49
N GLU A 187 -18.90 -11.73 48.84
CA GLU A 187 -18.93 -11.82 47.38
C GLU A 187 -20.35 -11.87 46.76
N LYS A 188 -21.40 -11.76 47.59
CA LYS A 188 -22.82 -11.62 47.16
C LYS A 188 -23.16 -12.55 45.99
N ILE A 189 -23.15 -13.84 46.26
CA ILE A 189 -23.39 -14.88 45.26
C ILE A 189 -24.89 -15.07 45.08
N ASP A 190 -25.40 -14.73 43.90
CA ASP A 190 -26.79 -14.92 43.49
C ASP A 190 -26.85 -16.11 42.51
N ALA A 191 -27.16 -17.28 43.06
CA ALA A 191 -27.30 -18.52 42.30
C ALA A 191 -28.76 -19.00 42.38
N SER A 192 -29.54 -18.61 41.38
CA SER A 192 -30.99 -18.82 41.34
C SER A 192 -31.39 -20.25 40.97
N HIS A 193 -30.47 -21.03 40.40
CA HIS A 193 -30.68 -22.44 40.03
C HIS A 193 -29.79 -23.35 40.90
N ALA A 194 -30.14 -24.62 41.01
CA ALA A 194 -29.38 -25.61 41.80
C ALA A 194 -28.39 -26.46 40.96
N GLY A 195 -28.38 -26.28 39.63
CA GLY A 195 -27.57 -27.08 38.71
C GLY A 195 -26.15 -26.55 38.49
N ASP A 196 -25.35 -27.30 37.74
CA ASP A 196 -23.99 -26.88 37.40
C ASP A 196 -23.98 -25.60 36.58
N SER A 197 -23.12 -24.65 36.94
CA SER A 197 -23.19 -23.30 36.36
C SER A 197 -21.87 -22.55 36.43
N VAL A 198 -21.72 -21.56 35.54
CA VAL A 198 -20.70 -20.53 35.62
C VAL A 198 -21.29 -19.28 36.25
N LEU A 199 -20.62 -18.70 37.24
CA LEU A 199 -20.98 -17.44 37.84
C LEU A 199 -19.94 -16.37 37.52
N CYS A 200 -20.36 -15.26 36.93
CA CYS A 200 -19.50 -14.14 36.57
C CYS A 200 -19.78 -12.94 37.47
N TRP A 201 -18.73 -12.17 37.77
CA TRP A 201 -18.86 -10.96 38.59
C TRP A 201 -19.48 -9.82 37.79
N GLU A 202 -20.66 -9.36 38.21
CA GLU A 202 -21.40 -8.28 37.56
C GLU A 202 -22.10 -7.39 38.58
N LYS A 203 -21.98 -6.07 38.43
CA LYS A 203 -22.68 -5.07 39.27
C LYS A 203 -22.48 -5.29 40.79
N GLY A 204 -21.30 -5.75 41.21
CA GLY A 204 -20.93 -5.88 42.63
C GLY A 204 -21.28 -7.21 43.30
N GLY A 205 -21.60 -8.25 42.53
CA GLY A 205 -21.79 -9.63 43.04
C GLY A 205 -21.63 -10.67 41.93
N TYR A 206 -21.61 -11.95 42.30
CA TYR A 206 -21.60 -13.04 41.32
C TYR A 206 -23.02 -13.40 40.88
N ARG A 207 -23.20 -13.60 39.57
CA ARG A 207 -24.47 -14.02 38.96
C ARG A 207 -24.23 -15.16 38.00
N GLU A 208 -25.18 -16.09 37.92
CA GLU A 208 -25.17 -17.13 36.89
C GLU A 208 -25.13 -16.52 35.49
N SER A 209 -24.29 -17.09 34.61
CA SER A 209 -24.07 -16.59 33.26
C SER A 209 -24.05 -17.74 32.26
N GLY A 210 -24.79 -17.56 31.16
CA GLY A 210 -24.79 -18.46 30.00
C GLY A 210 -23.48 -18.44 29.19
N GLN A 211 -22.46 -17.67 29.60
CA GLN A 211 -21.11 -17.64 29.02
C GLN A 211 -20.07 -17.25 30.08
N VAL A 212 -18.83 -17.71 29.93
CA VAL A 212 -17.70 -17.30 30.76
C VAL A 212 -17.26 -15.88 30.38
N ARG A 213 -17.20 -14.97 31.35
CA ARG A 213 -16.73 -13.59 31.19
C ARG A 213 -15.54 -13.33 32.10
N LEU A 214 -14.36 -13.17 31.51
CA LEU A 214 -13.13 -12.88 32.25
C LEU A 214 -12.99 -11.37 32.47
N ASN A 215 -12.56 -10.96 33.66
CA ASN A 215 -12.23 -9.58 33.98
C ASN A 215 -11.13 -9.49 35.05
N LEU A 216 -10.55 -8.30 35.23
CA LEU A 216 -9.45 -8.08 36.18
C LEU A 216 -9.89 -7.80 37.62
N ILE A 217 -11.20 -7.75 37.89
CA ILE A 217 -11.76 -7.46 39.22
C ILE A 217 -11.92 -8.75 40.03
N LYS A 218 -12.64 -9.73 39.46
CA LYS A 218 -12.94 -11.02 40.09
C LYS A 218 -12.95 -12.14 39.06
N MET A 219 -12.31 -13.26 39.41
CA MET A 219 -12.32 -14.48 38.61
C MET A 219 -13.72 -15.10 38.63
N PRO A 220 -14.24 -15.60 37.51
CA PRO A 220 -15.47 -16.40 37.52
C PRO A 220 -15.41 -17.56 38.52
N LEU A 221 -16.56 -17.91 39.06
CA LEU A 221 -16.74 -19.12 39.85
C LEU A 221 -17.40 -20.19 38.99
N ILE A 222 -17.02 -21.43 39.23
CA ILE A 222 -17.61 -22.62 38.65
C ILE A 222 -18.29 -23.37 39.78
N ARG A 223 -19.53 -23.78 39.54
CA ARG A 223 -20.29 -24.66 40.44
C ARG A 223 -20.50 -26.00 39.74
N ILE A 224 -19.98 -27.08 40.33
CA ILE A 224 -20.23 -28.46 39.92
C ILE A 224 -20.69 -29.27 41.13
N HIS A 225 -21.82 -29.97 41.00
CA HIS A 225 -22.40 -30.79 42.07
C HIS A 225 -22.50 -30.05 43.42
N GLY A 226 -22.80 -28.75 43.39
CA GLY A 226 -22.90 -27.90 44.58
C GLY A 226 -21.57 -27.38 45.15
N VAL A 227 -20.42 -27.80 44.62
CA VAL A 227 -19.09 -27.32 45.04
C VAL A 227 -18.67 -26.13 44.17
N TYR A 228 -18.17 -25.07 44.82
CA TYR A 228 -17.68 -23.87 44.13
C TYR A 228 -16.15 -23.82 44.12
N HIS A 229 -15.58 -23.53 42.94
CA HIS A 229 -14.19 -23.12 42.80
C HIS A 229 -14.06 -21.90 41.89
N LYS A 230 -13.01 -21.12 42.06
CA LYS A 230 -12.59 -20.12 41.07
C LYS A 230 -12.14 -20.86 39.82
N ILE A 231 -12.56 -20.37 38.65
CA ILE A 231 -12.09 -20.91 37.38
C ILE A 231 -10.56 -21.01 37.38
N THR A 232 -10.02 -22.17 37.02
CA THR A 232 -8.58 -22.43 37.09
C THR A 232 -7.85 -21.82 35.90
N HIS A 233 -6.53 -21.68 36.02
CA HIS A 233 -5.71 -21.22 34.89
C HIS A 233 -5.74 -22.20 33.71
N LYS A 234 -5.86 -23.51 33.98
CA LYS A 234 -5.99 -24.56 32.97
C LYS A 234 -7.34 -24.51 32.28
N GLU A 235 -8.43 -24.31 33.02
CA GLU A 235 -9.77 -24.12 32.46
C GLU A 235 -9.83 -22.89 31.54
N ILE A 236 -9.23 -21.76 31.96
CA ILE A 236 -9.11 -20.58 31.10
C ILE A 236 -8.26 -20.88 29.85
N ALA A 237 -7.13 -21.58 30.01
CA ALA A 237 -6.26 -21.96 28.91
C ALA A 237 -6.99 -22.83 27.87
N ARG A 238 -7.78 -23.82 28.31
CA ARG A 238 -8.65 -24.63 27.43
C ARG A 238 -9.66 -23.78 26.68
N LEU A 239 -10.38 -22.89 27.37
CA LEU A 239 -11.35 -21.98 26.75
C LEU A 239 -10.70 -21.06 25.69
N LYS A 240 -9.42 -20.73 25.87
CA LYS A 240 -8.60 -19.93 24.96
C LYS A 240 -7.99 -20.76 23.82
N GLY A 241 -8.12 -22.08 23.86
CA GLY A 241 -7.61 -23.02 22.86
C GLY A 241 -6.13 -23.38 23.02
N PHE A 242 -5.56 -23.19 24.21
CA PHE A 242 -4.20 -23.67 24.50
C PHE A 242 -4.17 -25.21 24.62
N PRO A 243 -3.01 -25.85 24.40
CA PRO A 243 -2.82 -27.28 24.64
C PRO A 243 -3.15 -27.69 26.08
N GLU A 244 -3.53 -28.96 26.28
CA GLU A 244 -3.90 -29.51 27.59
C GLU A 244 -2.78 -29.45 28.64
N ASP A 245 -1.51 -29.49 28.21
CA ASP A 245 -0.36 -29.35 29.11
C ASP A 245 -0.05 -27.89 29.49
N PHE A 246 -0.79 -26.92 28.94
CA PHE A 246 -0.64 -25.50 29.23
C PHE A 246 -1.57 -25.04 30.38
N PRO A 247 -1.09 -24.21 31.33
CA PRO A 247 0.32 -23.91 31.57
C PRO A 247 0.97 -25.05 32.38
N ARG A 248 2.23 -25.38 32.06
CA ARG A 248 3.02 -26.39 32.79
C ARG A 248 3.25 -26.01 34.25
N SER A 249 3.42 -24.72 34.52
CA SER A 249 3.56 -24.18 35.87
C SER A 249 2.77 -22.87 36.05
N VAL A 250 2.37 -22.56 37.29
CA VAL A 250 1.71 -21.31 37.65
C VAL A 250 2.37 -20.70 38.90
N PRO A 251 3.61 -20.20 38.80
CA PRO A 251 4.33 -19.67 39.94
C PRO A 251 3.68 -18.40 40.51
N ASN A 252 3.02 -17.60 39.66
CA ASN A 252 2.28 -16.42 40.06
C ASN A 252 0.88 -16.40 39.45
N LYS A 253 -0.12 -16.71 40.28
CA LYS A 253 -1.53 -16.80 39.87
C LYS A 253 -2.07 -15.51 39.27
N SER A 254 -1.88 -14.38 39.95
CA SER A 254 -2.39 -13.09 39.45
C SER A 254 -1.79 -12.71 38.09
N ARG A 255 -0.49 -12.99 37.88
CA ARG A 255 0.19 -12.72 36.62
C ARG A 255 -0.29 -13.67 35.52
N MET A 256 -0.34 -14.98 35.79
CA MET A 256 -0.83 -15.96 34.81
C MET A 256 -2.28 -15.66 34.40
N TYR A 257 -3.14 -15.35 35.37
CA TYR A 257 -4.53 -14.93 35.11
C TYR A 257 -4.59 -13.70 34.21
N ARG A 258 -3.77 -12.68 34.50
CA ARG A 258 -3.68 -11.48 33.66
C ARG A 258 -3.22 -11.85 32.24
N SER A 259 -2.15 -12.62 32.08
CA SER A 259 -1.64 -13.03 30.77
C SER A 259 -2.69 -13.79 29.95
N LEU A 260 -3.43 -14.70 30.59
CA LEU A 260 -4.51 -15.46 29.96
C LEU A 260 -5.69 -14.57 29.55
N ILE A 261 -6.07 -13.57 30.34
CA ILE A 261 -7.13 -12.61 29.95
C ILE A 261 -6.79 -11.92 28.64
N TYR A 262 -5.53 -11.49 28.50
CA TYR A 262 -5.11 -10.69 27.36
C TYR A 262 -4.76 -11.52 26.13
N ALA A 263 -4.34 -12.77 26.30
CA ALA A 263 -4.04 -13.67 25.20
C ALA A 263 -5.25 -13.82 24.25
N PRO A 264 -5.10 -13.59 22.93
CA PRO A 264 -6.18 -13.87 21.99
C PRO A 264 -6.54 -15.36 21.95
N ASN A 265 -7.74 -15.68 21.49
CA ASN A 265 -8.15 -17.07 21.33
C ASN A 265 -7.40 -17.72 20.15
N ILE A 266 -6.74 -18.85 20.42
CA ILE A 266 -5.88 -19.55 19.46
C ILE A 266 -6.69 -20.07 18.27
N LYS A 267 -7.90 -20.59 18.50
CA LYS A 267 -8.75 -21.12 17.43
C LYS A 267 -9.33 -20.02 16.55
N VAL A 268 -9.65 -18.85 17.11
CA VAL A 268 -10.02 -17.68 16.31
C VAL A 268 -8.85 -17.24 15.45
N THR A 269 -7.65 -17.13 16.03
CA THR A 269 -6.44 -16.76 15.31
C THR A 269 -6.15 -17.73 14.18
N GLU A 270 -6.17 -19.04 14.45
CA GLU A 270 -5.98 -20.11 13.47
C GLU A 270 -6.95 -19.96 12.28
N GLN A 271 -8.23 -19.73 12.52
CA GLN A 271 -9.21 -19.53 11.44
C GLN A 271 -8.97 -18.25 10.63
N VAL A 272 -8.58 -17.16 11.27
CA VAL A 272 -8.24 -15.90 10.57
C VAL A 272 -7.04 -16.11 9.67
N VAL A 273 -5.98 -16.77 10.16
CA VAL A 273 -4.71 -16.87 9.43
C VAL A 273 -4.69 -17.98 8.37
N ARG A 274 -5.54 -19.01 8.47
CA ARG A 274 -5.71 -20.03 7.40
C ARG A 274 -6.11 -19.41 6.05
N ASN A 275 -6.85 -18.31 6.07
CA ASN A 275 -7.29 -17.60 4.87
C ASN A 275 -6.36 -16.44 4.47
N LEU A 276 -5.25 -16.24 5.19
CA LEU A 276 -4.39 -15.07 5.04
C LEU A 276 -3.47 -15.19 3.81
N CYS A 277 -2.94 -16.39 3.54
CA CYS A 277 -1.99 -16.65 2.46
C CYS A 277 -2.54 -17.72 1.50
N VAL A 278 -3.49 -17.36 0.65
CA VAL A 278 -3.72 -18.07 -0.63
C VAL A 278 -2.79 -17.40 -1.64
N GLU A 279 -2.02 -18.21 -2.37
CA GLU A 279 -0.91 -17.81 -3.25
C GLU A 279 -1.13 -16.50 -4.02
N PRO A 280 -0.07 -15.69 -4.21
CA PRO A 280 -0.16 -14.47 -5.00
C PRO A 280 -0.46 -14.85 -6.46
N TYR A 281 -1.64 -14.48 -6.93
CA TYR A 281 -1.81 -14.18 -8.35
C TYR A 281 -0.96 -12.95 -8.62
N ILE A 282 0.09 -13.09 -9.44
CA ILE A 282 0.82 -11.96 -10.00
C ILE A 282 -0.15 -11.26 -10.95
N ASN A 283 -0.93 -10.33 -10.43
CA ASN A 283 -1.63 -9.35 -11.24
C ASN A 283 -0.86 -8.04 -11.18
N SER A 284 -0.59 -7.50 -12.36
CA SER A 284 0.09 -6.26 -12.70
C SER A 284 -0.55 -4.97 -12.13
N GLU A 285 -1.38 -5.06 -11.08
CA GLU A 285 -2.04 -3.91 -10.42
C GLU A 285 -1.20 -3.30 -9.28
N GLY A 286 -0.36 -4.10 -8.60
CA GLY A 286 0.50 -3.61 -7.51
C GLY A 286 1.60 -2.68 -7.98
N ASP A 287 2.11 -2.88 -9.20
CA ASP A 287 3.05 -1.95 -9.84
C ASP A 287 2.39 -0.62 -10.16
N VAL A 288 1.10 -0.63 -10.52
CA VAL A 288 0.33 0.60 -10.79
C VAL A 288 0.14 1.41 -9.50
N GLN A 289 -0.18 0.77 -8.36
CA GLN A 289 -0.36 1.47 -7.09
C GLN A 289 0.95 1.92 -6.44
N MET A 290 2.03 1.12 -6.55
CA MET A 290 3.35 1.52 -6.09
C MET A 290 3.89 2.73 -6.86
N LYS A 291 3.57 2.83 -8.15
CA LYS A 291 3.88 4.01 -8.97
C LYS A 291 3.01 5.22 -8.71
N ASN A 292 1.72 5.04 -8.41
CA ASN A 292 0.89 6.17 -8.00
C ASN A 292 1.48 6.85 -6.75
N TRP A 293 2.06 6.05 -5.83
CA TRP A 293 2.82 6.57 -4.70
C TRP A 293 4.14 7.26 -5.12
N GLU A 294 4.95 6.65 -5.99
CA GLU A 294 6.18 7.28 -6.49
C GLU A 294 5.89 8.60 -7.22
N ASN A 295 4.83 8.65 -8.03
CA ASN A 295 4.38 9.85 -8.72
C ASN A 295 3.89 10.91 -7.71
N MET A 296 3.19 10.53 -6.64
CA MET A 296 2.82 11.46 -5.58
C MET A 296 4.04 12.04 -4.85
N ALA A 297 5.04 11.20 -4.55
CA ALA A 297 6.29 11.65 -3.93
C ALA A 297 7.07 12.59 -4.86
N ARG A 298 7.15 12.27 -6.16
CA ARG A 298 7.76 13.14 -7.19
C ARG A 298 7.00 14.45 -7.35
N PHE A 299 5.68 14.42 -7.36
CA PHE A 299 4.86 15.63 -7.41
C PHE A 299 5.18 16.57 -6.23
N LYS A 300 5.29 16.00 -5.02
CA LYS A 300 5.72 16.76 -3.84
C LYS A 300 7.10 17.38 -4.04
N GLN A 301 8.09 16.60 -4.51
CA GLN A 301 9.45 17.08 -4.75
C GLN A 301 9.52 18.20 -5.81
N LEU A 302 8.76 18.08 -6.90
CA LEU A 302 8.66 19.11 -7.93
C LEU A 302 8.14 20.43 -7.36
N PHE A 303 7.09 20.35 -6.56
CA PHE A 303 6.53 21.53 -5.92
C PHE A 303 7.48 22.13 -4.88
N GLU A 304 8.17 21.32 -4.08
CA GLU A 304 9.24 21.76 -3.16
C GLU A 304 10.39 22.47 -3.89
N LYS A 305 10.79 21.97 -5.07
CA LYS A 305 11.81 22.59 -5.91
C LYS A 305 11.35 23.96 -6.42
N TYR A 306 10.10 24.07 -6.86
CA TYR A 306 9.49 25.37 -7.23
C TYR A 306 9.47 26.36 -6.06
N LEU A 307 9.03 25.92 -4.87
CA LEU A 307 9.05 26.79 -3.68
C LEU A 307 10.47 27.28 -3.36
N THR A 308 11.47 26.40 -3.50
CA THR A 308 12.88 26.76 -3.34
C THR A 308 13.30 27.86 -4.32
N TYR A 309 12.86 27.80 -5.59
CA TYR A 309 13.11 28.86 -6.57
C TYR A 309 12.46 30.19 -6.20
N LYS A 310 11.34 30.17 -5.48
CA LYS A 310 10.68 31.36 -4.94
C LYS A 310 11.18 31.76 -3.55
N GLY A 311 12.22 31.11 -3.02
CA GLY A 311 12.77 31.40 -1.69
C GLY A 311 11.88 30.99 -0.52
N VAL A 312 10.90 30.12 -0.75
CA VAL A 312 9.91 29.66 0.25
C VAL A 312 10.22 28.23 0.67
N SER A 313 10.12 27.94 1.99
CA SER A 313 10.18 26.56 2.49
C SER A 313 8.80 25.89 2.45
N PHE A 314 8.76 24.57 2.23
CA PHE A 314 7.50 23.79 2.19
C PHE A 314 6.74 23.79 3.54
N GLN A 315 7.44 24.11 4.63
CA GLN A 315 6.90 24.38 5.96
C GLN A 315 7.39 25.76 6.40
N SER A 316 6.79 26.80 5.84
CA SER A 316 7.02 28.19 6.25
C SER A 316 6.16 28.50 7.49
N ASP A 317 6.66 29.38 8.36
CA ASP A 317 5.90 29.89 9.50
C ASP A 317 4.65 30.69 9.05
N GLU A 318 4.62 31.15 7.79
CA GLU A 318 3.52 31.94 7.22
C GLU A 318 2.50 31.12 6.40
N TRP A 319 2.92 30.06 5.70
CA TRP A 319 2.03 29.25 4.84
C TRP A 319 2.37 27.76 4.92
N VAL A 320 1.34 26.93 5.05
CA VAL A 320 1.47 25.46 5.10
C VAL A 320 0.95 24.85 3.81
N PHE A 321 1.81 24.14 3.08
CA PHE A 321 1.46 23.46 1.83
C PHE A 321 1.20 21.97 2.03
N MET A 322 0.14 21.46 1.41
CA MET A 322 -0.15 20.03 1.34
C MET A 322 -0.28 19.57 -0.11
N THR A 323 0.64 18.74 -0.58
CA THR A 323 0.60 18.19 -1.95
C THR A 323 -0.14 16.85 -2.01
N ARG A 324 -1.00 16.67 -3.03
CA ARG A 324 -1.75 15.43 -3.29
C ARG A 324 -1.82 15.12 -4.78
N MET A 325 -1.85 13.83 -5.11
CA MET A 325 -2.04 13.33 -6.48
C MET A 325 -2.91 12.08 -6.43
N TYR A 326 -3.99 12.03 -7.21
CA TYR A 326 -4.93 10.92 -7.27
C TYR A 326 -4.68 10.05 -8.52
N SER A 327 -4.83 8.74 -8.37
CA SER A 327 -4.49 7.72 -9.37
C SER A 327 -5.39 7.72 -10.60
N ASP A 328 -6.68 7.99 -10.43
CA ASP A 328 -7.69 7.76 -11.46
C ASP A 328 -8.19 9.06 -12.09
N SER A 329 -7.79 9.26 -13.36
CA SER A 329 -8.43 10.15 -14.33
C SER A 329 -8.52 11.65 -13.95
N LYS A 330 -9.11 12.43 -14.86
CA LYS A 330 -9.43 13.87 -14.76
C LYS A 330 -10.48 14.17 -13.65
N GLU A 331 -10.75 13.21 -12.75
CA GLU A 331 -11.79 13.30 -11.71
C GLU A 331 -11.61 14.56 -10.87
N ILE A 332 -12.72 15.29 -10.70
CA ILE A 332 -12.86 16.37 -9.74
C ILE A 332 -12.59 15.79 -8.35
N ALA A 333 -11.50 16.19 -7.68
CA ALA A 333 -11.27 15.75 -6.31
C ALA A 333 -12.48 16.14 -5.44
N THR A 334 -13.13 15.14 -4.82
CA THR A 334 -14.37 15.41 -4.08
C THR A 334 -14.08 16.10 -2.76
N LEU A 335 -15.04 16.92 -2.30
CA LEU A 335 -14.96 17.60 -1.00
C LEU A 335 -14.65 16.63 0.15
N LYS A 336 -15.25 15.42 0.14
CA LYS A 336 -14.99 14.39 1.16
C LYS A 336 -13.53 13.94 1.19
N ARG A 337 -12.90 13.77 0.01
CA ARG A 337 -11.48 13.40 -0.12
C ARG A 337 -10.60 14.54 0.40
N LEU A 338 -10.88 15.79 0.02
CA LEU A 338 -10.11 16.94 0.52
C LEU A 338 -10.24 17.11 2.04
N GLN A 339 -11.46 17.00 2.58
CA GLN A 339 -11.76 17.14 4.02
C GLN A 339 -11.09 16.08 4.90
N SER A 340 -10.93 14.84 4.43
CA SER A 340 -10.21 13.81 5.21
C SER A 340 -8.76 14.22 5.49
N TYR A 341 -8.15 15.04 4.64
CA TYR A 341 -6.76 15.44 4.76
C TYR A 341 -6.56 16.71 5.60
N SER A 342 -7.45 17.70 5.52
CA SER A 342 -7.36 18.92 6.34
C SER A 342 -7.48 18.63 7.84
N ARG A 343 -8.24 17.60 8.21
CA ARG A 343 -8.37 17.14 9.61
C ARG A 343 -7.08 16.57 10.19
N LEU A 344 -6.09 16.19 9.36
CA LEU A 344 -4.75 15.77 9.79
C LEU A 344 -3.85 16.97 10.16
N VAL A 345 -3.95 18.10 9.43
CA VAL A 345 -3.15 19.32 9.71
C VAL A 345 -3.76 20.14 10.84
N GLY A 346 -5.09 20.17 10.93
CA GLY A 346 -5.80 20.92 11.98
C GLY A 346 -5.46 20.50 13.41
N LYS A 347 -4.86 19.31 13.63
CA LYS A 347 -4.40 18.85 14.96
C LYS A 347 -2.90 19.04 15.22
N ALA A 348 -2.08 19.31 14.21
CA ALA A 348 -0.68 19.68 14.43
C ALA A 348 -0.54 21.11 14.99
N VAL A 349 -1.58 21.95 14.81
CA VAL A 349 -1.60 23.37 15.21
C VAL A 349 -2.64 23.67 16.32
N SER A 350 -3.53 22.73 16.68
CA SER A 350 -4.63 23.04 17.62
C SER A 350 -4.27 23.11 19.09
N ASP A 351 -3.03 22.83 19.50
CA ASP A 351 -2.64 22.96 20.90
C ASP A 351 -2.20 24.38 21.28
N GLN A 352 -2.14 25.34 20.33
CA GLN A 352 -1.80 26.73 20.70
C GLN A 352 -2.59 27.90 20.10
N LYS A 353 -3.43 27.78 19.07
CA LYS A 353 -4.25 28.95 18.63
C LYS A 353 -5.67 28.57 18.19
N LYS A 354 -6.65 29.31 18.72
CA LYS A 354 -8.09 29.09 18.56
C LYS A 354 -8.69 29.64 17.25
N ASP A 355 -7.85 30.12 16.34
CA ASP A 355 -8.21 30.48 14.98
C ASP A 355 -7.28 29.67 14.06
N LEU A 356 -7.83 28.75 13.26
CA LEU A 356 -7.09 28.18 12.13
C LEU A 356 -6.85 29.33 11.15
N PRO A 357 -5.61 29.81 10.93
CA PRO A 357 -5.40 30.84 9.93
C PRO A 357 -5.77 30.25 8.55
N LEU A 358 -6.35 31.08 7.68
CA LEU A 358 -6.61 30.78 6.25
C LEU A 358 -5.31 30.49 5.45
N GLN A 359 -4.19 30.26 6.12
CA GLN A 359 -2.84 30.11 5.58
C GLN A 359 -2.49 28.66 5.17
N ASN A 360 -3.48 27.82 4.95
CA ASN A 360 -3.30 26.44 4.46
C ASN A 360 -3.61 26.37 2.98
N ILE A 361 -2.70 25.80 2.18
CA ILE A 361 -2.91 25.59 0.74
C ILE A 361 -2.78 24.10 0.42
N CYS A 362 -3.89 23.49 0.01
CA CYS A 362 -3.91 22.14 -0.52
C CYS A 362 -3.64 22.17 -2.02
N VAL A 363 -2.46 21.72 -2.42
CA VAL A 363 -2.01 21.65 -3.81
C VAL A 363 -2.29 20.24 -4.34
N VAL A 364 -3.10 20.14 -5.41
CA VAL A 364 -3.59 18.87 -5.93
C VAL A 364 -3.26 18.75 -7.42
N ALA A 365 -2.62 17.65 -7.82
CA ALA A 365 -2.28 17.36 -9.21
C ALA A 365 -3.47 16.88 -10.06
N ASN A 366 -4.71 17.09 -9.62
CA ASN A 366 -5.96 16.74 -10.31
C ASN A 366 -6.85 17.97 -10.35
N LEU A 367 -7.80 18.03 -11.29
CA LEU A 367 -8.77 19.12 -11.37
C LEU A 367 -9.69 19.12 -10.14
N VAL A 368 -10.09 20.31 -9.69
CA VAL A 368 -11.05 20.48 -8.61
C VAL A 368 -12.10 21.51 -9.04
N SER A 369 -13.38 21.15 -8.97
CA SER A 369 -14.47 22.06 -9.32
C SER A 369 -14.48 23.28 -8.41
N ASP A 370 -14.85 24.44 -8.96
CA ASP A 370 -14.90 25.69 -8.22
C ASP A 370 -15.92 25.63 -7.07
N GLU A 371 -17.02 24.90 -7.24
CA GLU A 371 -17.96 24.61 -6.16
C GLU A 371 -17.29 23.86 -4.99
N THR A 372 -16.42 22.89 -5.29
CA THR A 372 -15.67 22.16 -4.25
C THR A 372 -14.61 23.02 -3.60
N LYS A 373 -13.89 23.85 -4.37
CA LYS A 373 -12.93 24.83 -3.84
C LYS A 373 -13.64 25.79 -2.86
N ARG A 374 -14.79 26.36 -3.26
CA ARG A 374 -15.64 27.24 -2.41
C ARG A 374 -16.09 26.54 -1.12
N LYS A 375 -16.64 25.32 -1.21
CA LYS A 375 -17.06 24.56 -0.02
C LYS A 375 -15.91 24.23 0.93
N TYR A 376 -14.70 24.04 0.40
CA TYR A 376 -13.50 23.80 1.20
C TYR A 376 -13.06 25.05 1.97
N GLU A 377 -13.13 26.21 1.30
CA GLU A 377 -12.86 27.53 1.89
C GLU A 377 -13.92 27.92 2.92
N GLU A 378 -15.21 27.76 2.61
CA GLU A 378 -16.35 27.99 3.53
C GLU A 378 -16.24 27.14 4.81
N ALA A 379 -15.68 25.92 4.70
CA ALA A 379 -15.40 25.05 5.83
C ALA A 379 -14.18 25.49 6.66
N LYS A 380 -13.56 26.62 6.31
CA LYS A 380 -12.35 27.19 6.95
C LYS A 380 -11.16 26.22 6.96
N LEU A 381 -11.00 25.44 5.89
CA LEU A 381 -9.93 24.45 5.75
C LEU A 381 -8.70 24.96 4.98
N GLY A 382 -8.77 26.19 4.45
CA GLY A 382 -7.74 26.81 3.62
C GLY A 382 -8.18 26.93 2.15
N TYR A 383 -7.21 27.05 1.26
CA TYR A 383 -7.41 27.17 -0.18
C TYR A 383 -6.98 25.90 -0.92
N VAL A 384 -7.50 25.71 -2.13
CA VAL A 384 -7.17 24.56 -2.98
C VAL A 384 -6.58 25.06 -4.29
N TRP A 385 -5.32 24.74 -4.52
CA TRP A 385 -4.67 24.89 -5.81
C TRP A 385 -4.73 23.57 -6.54
N ASP A 386 -5.33 23.55 -7.73
CA ASP A 386 -5.47 22.34 -8.53
C ASP A 386 -4.45 22.33 -9.68
N ILE A 387 -4.54 21.36 -10.58
CA ILE A 387 -3.58 21.22 -11.68
C ILE A 387 -3.49 22.47 -12.57
N ARG A 388 -4.58 23.25 -12.73
CA ARG A 388 -4.55 24.51 -13.50
C ARG A 388 -3.58 25.51 -12.89
N ASN A 389 -3.58 25.57 -11.56
CA ASN A 389 -2.74 26.46 -10.80
C ASN A 389 -1.28 26.02 -10.82
N VAL A 390 -1.01 24.71 -10.72
CA VAL A 390 0.38 24.20 -10.79
C VAL A 390 0.97 24.39 -12.19
N LEU A 391 0.18 24.17 -13.25
CA LEU A 391 0.63 24.41 -14.63
C LEU A 391 0.98 25.89 -14.87
N TRP A 392 0.22 26.81 -14.28
CA TRP A 392 0.50 28.24 -14.34
C TRP A 392 1.79 28.58 -13.58
N LEU A 393 1.97 28.05 -12.36
CA LEU A 393 3.18 28.27 -11.56
C LEU A 393 4.45 27.77 -12.26
N PHE A 394 4.35 26.67 -13.02
CA PHE A 394 5.49 26.06 -13.70
C PHE A 394 5.71 26.60 -15.13
N GLU A 395 4.96 27.62 -15.56
CA GLU A 395 5.03 28.15 -16.93
C GLU A 395 6.44 28.64 -17.29
N ASP A 396 7.08 29.39 -16.40
CA ASP A 396 8.46 29.89 -16.55
C ASP A 396 9.54 28.84 -16.22
N TYR A 397 9.14 27.60 -15.88
CA TYR A 397 10.05 26.51 -15.50
C TYR A 397 9.81 25.26 -16.36
N PRO A 398 10.24 25.26 -17.64
CA PRO A 398 9.96 24.18 -18.59
C PRO A 398 10.37 22.79 -18.09
N GLU A 399 11.49 22.67 -17.37
CA GLU A 399 11.95 21.41 -16.79
C GLU A 399 10.92 20.84 -15.79
N LEU A 400 10.45 21.66 -14.86
CA LEU A 400 9.46 21.25 -13.85
C LEU A 400 8.12 20.90 -14.49
N LYS A 401 7.71 21.71 -15.48
CA LYS A 401 6.47 21.50 -16.23
C LYS A 401 6.49 20.15 -16.96
N ASN A 402 7.55 19.87 -17.71
CA ASN A 402 7.69 18.61 -18.45
C ASN A 402 7.76 17.40 -17.52
N GLU A 403 8.47 17.50 -16.41
CA GLU A 403 8.53 16.41 -15.43
C GLU A 403 7.17 16.15 -14.78
N LEU A 404 6.44 17.21 -14.41
CA LEU A 404 5.06 17.12 -13.91
C LEU A 404 4.16 16.40 -14.92
N ILE A 405 4.17 16.83 -16.18
CA ILE A 405 3.38 16.20 -17.24
C ILE A 405 3.70 14.71 -17.34
N SER A 406 4.99 14.33 -17.28
CA SER A 406 5.43 12.94 -17.46
C SER A 406 4.92 11.97 -16.38
N ILE A 407 4.59 12.47 -15.18
CA ILE A 407 4.12 11.67 -14.04
C ILE A 407 2.58 11.58 -13.96
N LEU A 408 1.84 12.45 -14.66
CA LEU A 408 0.37 12.43 -14.68
C LEU A 408 -0.17 11.18 -15.39
N ASN A 409 -1.34 10.70 -14.96
CA ASN A 409 -2.04 9.57 -15.61
C ASN A 409 -3.04 10.01 -16.69
N TYR A 410 -3.20 11.31 -16.90
CA TYR A 410 -4.13 11.94 -17.84
C TYR A 410 -3.42 13.05 -18.64
N SER A 411 -3.98 13.41 -19.80
CA SER A 411 -3.48 14.53 -20.62
C SER A 411 -3.92 15.88 -20.08
N VAL A 412 -3.04 16.88 -20.14
CA VAL A 412 -3.31 18.26 -19.73
C VAL A 412 -3.42 19.24 -20.90
N GLU A 413 -3.36 18.75 -22.14
CA GLU A 413 -3.40 19.56 -23.37
C GLU A 413 -4.61 20.51 -23.44
N ASN A 414 -5.77 20.03 -22.97
CA ASN A 414 -7.03 20.79 -22.94
C ASN A 414 -7.30 21.45 -21.58
N ILE A 415 -6.27 21.74 -20.77
CA ILE A 415 -6.39 22.40 -19.47
C ILE A 415 -5.73 23.76 -19.56
N GLU A 416 -6.53 24.82 -19.51
CA GLU A 416 -6.03 26.19 -19.46
C GLU A 416 -5.40 26.46 -18.09
N PRO A 417 -4.13 26.90 -18.03
CA PRO A 417 -3.50 27.31 -16.79
C PRO A 417 -4.20 28.54 -16.18
N GLU A 418 -4.39 28.53 -14.86
CA GLU A 418 -5.04 29.62 -14.12
C GLU A 418 -4.16 30.09 -12.98
N ARG A 419 -4.00 31.41 -12.81
CA ARG A 419 -3.27 31.97 -11.67
C ARG A 419 -3.88 31.48 -10.34
N PRO A 420 -3.08 30.98 -9.39
CA PRO A 420 -3.60 30.56 -8.08
C PRO A 420 -4.17 31.73 -7.30
N GLU A 421 -5.30 31.48 -6.63
CA GLU A 421 -5.90 32.39 -5.66
C GLU A 421 -6.00 31.70 -4.28
N PRO A 422 -5.54 32.33 -3.18
CA PRO A 422 -4.81 33.60 -3.16
C PRO A 422 -3.44 33.44 -3.82
N PHE A 423 -2.94 34.50 -4.46
CA PHE A 423 -1.55 34.53 -4.91
C PHE A 423 -0.65 34.98 -3.76
N ILE A 424 0.31 34.12 -3.38
CA ILE A 424 1.12 34.31 -2.15
C ILE A 424 2.61 34.47 -2.40
N PHE A 425 3.05 34.44 -3.65
CA PHE A 425 4.44 34.67 -4.02
C PHE A 425 4.64 36.16 -4.34
N GLU A 426 5.77 36.73 -3.97
CA GLU A 426 6.13 38.07 -4.45
C GLU A 426 6.29 38.03 -5.97
N GLU A 427 5.88 39.10 -6.66
CA GLU A 427 6.20 39.29 -8.08
C GLU A 427 7.71 39.49 -8.20
N SER A 428 8.44 38.38 -8.34
CA SER A 428 9.86 38.41 -8.60
C SER A 428 10.10 39.11 -9.94
N SER A 429 10.69 40.30 -9.88
CA SER A 429 11.31 40.98 -11.01
C SER A 429 12.29 40.03 -11.67
N GLN A 430 12.03 39.72 -12.94
CA GLN A 430 12.91 39.11 -13.94
C GLN A 430 14.22 38.56 -13.38
N MET A 431 14.31 37.24 -13.17
CA MET A 431 15.62 36.61 -13.29
C MET A 431 16.10 36.86 -14.73
N GLU A 432 17.30 37.40 -14.87
CA GLU A 432 17.93 37.68 -16.16
C GLU A 432 17.80 36.46 -17.08
N ASN A 433 17.11 36.66 -18.20
CA ASN A 433 17.07 35.75 -19.34
C ASN A 433 18.50 35.57 -19.88
N THR A 434 19.25 34.64 -19.29
CA THR A 434 20.14 33.83 -20.09
C THR A 434 19.24 32.81 -20.75
N ASP A 435 19.05 32.89 -22.07
CA ASP A 435 18.28 31.90 -22.84
C ASP A 435 18.82 30.53 -22.43
N PRO A 436 18.06 29.73 -21.64
CA PRO A 436 18.52 28.41 -21.26
C PRO A 436 18.73 27.64 -22.56
N GLU A 437 19.87 26.99 -22.73
CA GLU A 437 20.06 26.08 -23.87
C GLU A 437 18.82 25.19 -23.97
N SER A 438 18.13 25.24 -25.12
CA SER A 438 16.84 24.56 -25.27
C SER A 438 17.02 23.10 -24.87
N VAL A 439 16.14 22.58 -24.01
CA VAL A 439 16.17 21.17 -23.58
C VAL A 439 16.28 20.24 -24.79
N ALA A 440 15.61 20.59 -25.90
CA ALA A 440 15.72 19.92 -27.17
C ALA A 440 17.14 19.96 -27.76
N ASP A 441 17.79 21.12 -27.80
CA ASP A 441 19.16 21.29 -28.31
C ASP A 441 20.18 20.48 -27.49
N SER A 442 20.01 20.46 -26.16
CA SER A 442 20.85 19.65 -25.27
C SER A 442 20.72 18.15 -25.57
N TYR A 443 19.50 17.64 -25.75
CA TYR A 443 19.30 16.23 -26.12
C TYR A 443 19.85 15.91 -27.51
N ILE A 444 19.70 16.82 -28.48
CA ILE A 444 20.29 16.68 -29.82
C ILE A 444 21.82 16.60 -29.74
N ALA A 445 22.45 17.43 -28.92
CA ALA A 445 23.91 17.42 -28.70
C ALA A 445 24.36 16.09 -28.06
N GLN A 446 23.65 15.61 -27.04
CA GLN A 446 23.96 14.34 -26.37
C GLN A 446 23.84 13.14 -27.33
N LEU A 447 22.81 13.10 -28.19
CA LEU A 447 22.66 12.05 -29.21
C LEU A 447 23.85 12.02 -30.19
N LYS A 448 24.36 13.19 -30.59
CA LYS A 448 25.49 13.31 -31.53
C LYS A 448 26.80 12.79 -30.94
N VAL A 449 27.05 13.04 -29.66
CA VAL A 449 28.32 12.70 -28.98
C VAL A 449 28.38 11.23 -28.54
N LEU A 450 27.23 10.60 -28.29
CA LEU A 450 27.17 9.27 -27.70
C LEU A 450 27.61 8.19 -28.71
N GLU A 451 28.60 7.37 -28.32
CA GLU A 451 29.16 6.31 -29.16
C GLU A 451 28.19 5.13 -29.40
N THR A 452 28.33 4.47 -30.54
CA THR A 452 27.57 3.25 -30.85
C THR A 452 28.20 2.00 -30.22
N GLY A 453 27.41 0.96 -29.97
CA GLY A 453 27.89 -0.32 -29.46
C GLY A 453 27.43 -0.63 -28.03
N SER A 454 27.75 -1.84 -27.58
CA SER A 454 27.29 -2.37 -26.28
C SER A 454 27.83 -1.60 -25.08
N ALA A 455 29.05 -1.06 -25.17
CA ALA A 455 29.68 -0.30 -24.08
C ALA A 455 28.90 0.97 -23.69
N ALA A 456 28.29 1.63 -24.67
CA ALA A 456 27.50 2.84 -24.46
C ALA A 456 25.98 2.58 -24.44
N PHE A 457 25.55 1.31 -24.54
CA PHE A 457 24.13 0.93 -24.65
C PHE A 457 23.26 1.49 -23.52
N LYS A 458 23.70 1.32 -22.26
CA LYS A 458 22.93 1.79 -21.10
C LYS A 458 22.74 3.31 -21.10
N LYS A 459 23.77 4.06 -21.47
CA LYS A 459 23.68 5.53 -21.59
C LYS A 459 22.74 5.94 -22.73
N TYR A 460 22.76 5.21 -23.84
CA TYR A 460 21.83 5.43 -24.95
C TYR A 460 20.38 5.19 -24.53
N GLU A 461 20.12 4.09 -23.81
CA GLU A 461 18.80 3.76 -23.26
C GLU A 461 18.29 4.85 -22.32
N GLU A 462 19.09 5.27 -21.34
CA GLU A 462 18.75 6.34 -20.39
C GLU A 462 18.45 7.68 -21.10
N LEU A 463 19.23 8.01 -22.12
CA LEU A 463 19.02 9.19 -22.96
C LEU A 463 17.71 9.09 -23.76
N CYS A 464 17.44 7.96 -24.41
CA CYS A 464 16.22 7.75 -25.17
C CYS A 464 14.98 7.83 -24.27
N VAL A 465 15.01 7.26 -23.07
CA VAL A 465 13.91 7.39 -22.10
C VAL A 465 13.67 8.85 -21.72
N SER A 466 14.73 9.62 -21.50
CA SER A 466 14.64 11.05 -21.17
C SER A 466 14.04 11.86 -22.32
N ILE A 467 14.49 11.60 -23.55
CA ILE A 467 13.92 12.20 -24.76
C ILE A 467 12.44 11.85 -24.88
N LEU A 468 12.07 10.57 -24.79
CA LEU A 468 10.68 10.13 -24.94
C LEU A 468 9.75 10.75 -23.89
N LYS A 469 10.19 10.89 -22.64
CA LYS A 469 9.43 11.61 -21.61
C LYS A 469 9.18 13.06 -21.99
N TYR A 470 10.16 13.72 -22.63
CA TYR A 470 10.05 15.09 -23.08
C TYR A 470 9.13 15.24 -24.31
N ILE A 471 9.30 14.39 -25.33
CA ILE A 471 8.54 14.51 -26.59
C ILE A 471 7.16 13.85 -26.56
N LEU A 472 6.96 12.79 -25.75
CA LEU A 472 5.70 12.02 -25.68
C LEU A 472 5.05 12.04 -24.29
N GLY A 473 5.57 12.84 -23.35
CA GLY A 473 5.05 12.99 -21.98
C GLY A 473 3.56 13.35 -21.92
N GLU A 474 3.04 14.09 -22.89
CA GLU A 474 1.62 14.46 -22.96
C GLU A 474 0.70 13.26 -23.25
N TYR A 475 1.23 12.24 -23.92
CA TYR A 475 0.45 11.12 -24.43
C TYR A 475 0.67 9.82 -23.64
N LEU A 476 1.86 9.68 -23.05
CA LEU A 476 2.31 8.46 -22.40
C LEU A 476 2.60 8.66 -20.91
N THR A 477 2.39 7.61 -20.13
CA THR A 477 2.69 7.54 -18.70
C THR A 477 3.18 6.13 -18.32
N LEU A 478 3.47 5.89 -17.05
CA LEU A 478 3.95 4.61 -16.52
C LEU A 478 5.19 4.06 -17.24
N TRP A 479 6.23 4.88 -17.40
CA TRP A 479 7.53 4.56 -18.05
C TRP A 479 8.31 3.40 -17.38
N GLU A 480 7.89 2.14 -17.54
CA GLU A 480 8.53 0.96 -16.93
C GLU A 480 9.79 0.57 -17.67
N GLN A 481 10.94 0.65 -17.01
CA GLN A 481 12.12 -0.14 -17.38
C GLN A 481 12.08 -1.44 -16.58
N GLN A 482 12.05 -2.61 -17.23
CA GLN A 482 11.96 -3.87 -16.48
C GLN A 482 13.25 -4.14 -15.68
N LYS A 483 13.10 -4.48 -14.39
CA LYS A 483 14.18 -4.99 -13.53
C LYS A 483 14.45 -6.46 -13.86
N THR A 484 15.73 -6.81 -13.92
CA THR A 484 16.21 -8.19 -14.08
C THR A 484 15.77 -9.00 -12.85
N THR A 485 14.78 -9.88 -13.00
CA THR A 485 14.48 -10.93 -12.02
C THR A 485 14.42 -12.26 -12.74
N GLU A 486 15.00 -13.25 -12.06
CA GLU A 486 15.41 -14.58 -12.50
C GLU A 486 14.40 -15.29 -13.42
N GLU A 487 14.60 -15.19 -14.73
CA GLU A 487 14.38 -16.20 -15.78
C GLU A 487 14.57 -15.50 -17.14
N ASP A 488 15.77 -15.64 -17.71
CA ASP A 488 16.30 -14.98 -18.92
C ASP A 488 15.60 -15.37 -20.24
N LEU A 489 14.27 -15.39 -20.29
CA LEU A 489 13.57 -15.88 -21.48
C LEU A 489 13.13 -14.76 -22.43
N TYR A 490 12.57 -13.63 -22.01
CA TYR A 490 12.06 -12.60 -22.94
C TYR A 490 11.97 -11.19 -22.29
N ARG A 491 12.86 -10.24 -22.64
CA ARG A 491 12.94 -8.89 -22.04
C ARG A 491 12.82 -7.79 -23.11
N PHE A 492 11.85 -6.89 -22.95
CA PHE A 492 11.76 -5.62 -23.68
C PHE A 492 12.19 -4.46 -22.77
N ASP A 493 12.76 -3.40 -23.37
CA ASP A 493 13.50 -2.38 -22.61
C ASP A 493 12.58 -1.45 -21.83
N MET A 494 11.49 -0.99 -22.46
CA MET A 494 10.53 -0.11 -21.79
C MET A 494 9.07 -0.39 -22.19
N CYS A 495 8.12 -0.21 -21.27
CA CYS A 495 6.69 -0.29 -21.56
C CYS A 495 5.98 0.95 -21.01
N CYS A 496 5.15 1.59 -21.83
CA CYS A 496 4.41 2.82 -21.49
C CYS A 496 2.91 2.60 -21.64
N LYS A 497 2.11 3.25 -20.80
CA LYS A 497 0.64 3.29 -20.92
C LYS A 497 0.22 4.56 -21.64
N ILE A 498 -0.74 4.45 -22.55
CA ILE A 498 -1.37 5.60 -23.19
C ILE A 498 -2.28 6.29 -22.15
N LYS A 499 -2.06 7.58 -21.91
CA LYS A 499 -2.80 8.40 -20.95
C LYS A 499 -4.30 8.40 -21.25
N ASN A 500 -5.10 8.65 -20.23
CA ASN A 500 -6.54 8.81 -20.41
C ASN A 500 -6.85 10.22 -20.94
N GLY A 501 -7.77 10.31 -21.90
CA GLY A 501 -8.22 11.58 -22.49
C GLY A 501 -7.23 12.21 -23.47
N VAL A 502 -6.28 11.43 -23.99
CA VAL A 502 -5.52 11.81 -25.19
C VAL A 502 -6.50 11.85 -26.36
N THR A 503 -6.44 12.89 -27.19
CA THR A 503 -7.30 13.09 -28.37
C THR A 503 -6.47 13.28 -29.64
N GLN A 504 -5.21 12.84 -29.62
CA GLN A 504 -4.33 12.95 -30.77
C GLN A 504 -4.50 11.72 -31.66
N ASP A 505 -4.64 11.96 -32.96
CA ASP A 505 -5.10 10.99 -33.96
C ASP A 505 -4.27 9.69 -34.01
N PHE A 506 -2.95 9.73 -33.87
CA PHE A 506 -2.11 8.52 -33.82
C PHE A 506 -2.46 7.65 -32.62
N PHE A 507 -2.52 8.23 -31.41
CA PHE A 507 -2.82 7.48 -30.18
C PHE A 507 -4.26 6.96 -30.16
N ASP A 508 -5.21 7.74 -30.67
CA ASP A 508 -6.61 7.31 -30.80
C ASP A 508 -6.75 6.17 -31.81
N THR A 509 -6.05 6.26 -32.95
CA THR A 509 -6.03 5.23 -33.99
C THR A 509 -5.49 3.91 -33.44
N ILE A 510 -4.34 3.92 -32.76
CA ILE A 510 -3.78 2.67 -32.22
C ILE A 510 -4.60 2.12 -31.05
N CYS A 511 -5.21 2.97 -30.21
CA CYS A 511 -6.12 2.50 -29.16
C CYS A 511 -7.35 1.81 -29.75
N LYS A 512 -7.97 2.43 -30.74
CA LYS A 512 -9.25 2.00 -31.31
C LYS A 512 -9.10 0.82 -32.27
N TYR A 513 -8.18 0.91 -33.22
CA TYR A 513 -8.10 -0.06 -34.33
C TYR A 513 -7.06 -1.15 -34.10
N PHE A 514 -6.04 -0.89 -33.29
CA PHE A 514 -5.03 -1.90 -32.92
C PHE A 514 -5.29 -2.50 -31.55
N SER A 515 -6.36 -2.08 -30.85
CA SER A 515 -6.76 -2.58 -29.53
C SER A 515 -5.61 -2.59 -28.51
N THR A 516 -4.80 -1.52 -28.51
CA THR A 516 -3.66 -1.37 -27.60
C THR A 516 -3.98 -0.37 -26.49
N LYS A 517 -3.45 -0.61 -25.29
CA LYS A 517 -3.42 0.39 -24.21
C LYS A 517 -1.99 0.71 -23.77
N TYR A 518 -1.07 -0.17 -24.12
CA TYR A 518 0.35 -0.08 -23.80
C TYR A 518 1.19 -0.11 -25.08
N ILE A 519 2.29 0.62 -25.08
CA ILE A 519 3.30 0.64 -26.15
C ILE A 519 4.60 0.10 -25.58
N VAL A 520 5.17 -0.88 -26.27
CA VAL A 520 6.48 -1.45 -25.95
C VAL A 520 7.56 -0.66 -26.69
N PHE A 521 8.62 -0.29 -26.01
CA PHE A 521 9.79 0.37 -26.57
C PHE A 521 11.01 -0.55 -26.45
N GLU A 522 11.80 -0.60 -27.52
CA GLU A 522 13.12 -1.21 -27.52
C GLU A 522 14.16 -0.22 -28.03
N PHE A 523 15.34 -0.22 -27.41
CA PHE A 523 16.46 0.63 -27.79
C PHE A 523 17.57 -0.26 -28.38
N LYS A 524 18.13 0.11 -29.53
CA LYS A 524 19.21 -0.63 -30.19
C LYS A 524 20.37 0.31 -30.55
N ASN A 525 21.43 0.29 -29.73
CA ASN A 525 22.63 1.11 -29.94
C ASN A 525 23.61 0.47 -30.95
N TYR A 526 23.14 0.12 -32.15
CA TYR A 526 23.96 -0.55 -33.18
C TYR A 526 24.61 0.45 -34.14
N GLU A 527 25.80 0.14 -34.62
CA GLU A 527 26.47 0.95 -35.67
C GLU A 527 25.76 0.82 -37.02
N LYS A 528 25.18 -0.36 -37.29
CA LYS A 528 24.43 -0.67 -38.52
C LYS A 528 22.92 -0.60 -38.27
N PRO A 529 22.11 -0.40 -39.33
CA PRO A 529 20.66 -0.51 -39.23
C PRO A 529 20.21 -1.85 -38.64
N ILE A 530 19.08 -1.85 -37.92
CA ILE A 530 18.47 -3.07 -37.42
C ILE A 530 17.96 -3.93 -38.57
N THR A 531 17.94 -5.24 -38.36
CA THR A 531 17.56 -6.25 -39.35
C THR A 531 16.21 -6.86 -39.01
N GLN A 532 15.71 -7.75 -39.88
CA GLN A 532 14.49 -8.52 -39.61
C GLN A 532 14.52 -9.30 -38.29
N ARG A 533 15.72 -9.66 -37.79
CA ARG A 533 15.89 -10.39 -36.53
C ARG A 533 15.31 -9.62 -35.35
N GLU A 534 15.61 -8.31 -35.28
CA GLU A 534 15.13 -7.45 -34.20
C GLU A 534 13.60 -7.38 -34.25
N ILE A 535 13.02 -7.18 -35.44
CA ILE A 535 11.56 -7.13 -35.63
C ILE A 535 10.85 -8.38 -35.08
N TYR A 536 11.29 -9.57 -35.50
CA TYR A 536 10.68 -10.82 -35.04
C TYR A 536 10.91 -11.11 -33.56
N THR A 537 11.98 -10.57 -32.99
CA THR A 537 12.23 -10.66 -31.55
C THR A 537 11.24 -9.77 -30.80
N THR A 538 11.06 -8.53 -31.24
CA THR A 538 10.09 -7.58 -30.66
C THR A 538 8.65 -8.08 -30.79
N GLU A 539 8.29 -8.67 -31.95
CA GLU A 539 6.94 -9.17 -32.22
C GLU A 539 6.47 -10.21 -31.19
N LYS A 540 7.38 -11.01 -30.64
CA LYS A 540 7.06 -12.03 -29.63
C LYS A 540 6.57 -11.42 -28.31
N TYR A 541 6.94 -10.19 -28.01
CA TYR A 541 6.48 -9.48 -26.80
C TYR A 541 5.07 -8.93 -26.94
N LEU A 542 4.63 -8.73 -28.18
CA LEU A 542 3.32 -8.15 -28.45
C LEU A 542 2.23 -9.22 -28.28
N TYR A 543 1.35 -8.97 -27.32
CA TYR A 543 0.29 -9.88 -26.94
C TYR A 543 -1.04 -9.16 -26.78
N GLU A 544 -2.03 -9.63 -27.55
CA GLU A 544 -3.37 -9.06 -27.62
C GLU A 544 -4.07 -9.02 -26.26
N LYS A 545 -4.07 -10.13 -25.51
CA LYS A 545 -4.79 -10.19 -24.23
C LYS A 545 -4.18 -9.29 -23.16
N ALA A 546 -2.94 -8.84 -23.35
CA ALA A 546 -2.28 -7.86 -22.49
C ALA A 546 -2.44 -6.40 -22.99
N LEU A 547 -3.23 -6.16 -24.04
CA LEU A 547 -3.40 -4.84 -24.68
C LEU A 547 -2.07 -4.20 -25.11
N ARG A 548 -1.14 -5.04 -25.58
CA ARG A 548 0.21 -4.68 -26.06
C ARG A 548 0.36 -5.13 -27.52
N LYS A 549 -0.27 -4.42 -28.46
CA LYS A 549 -0.20 -4.74 -29.90
C LYS A 549 0.72 -3.81 -30.69
N VAL A 550 1.31 -2.81 -30.04
CA VAL A 550 2.17 -1.81 -30.67
C VAL A 550 3.54 -1.78 -30.00
N ALA A 551 4.60 -1.82 -30.81
CA ALA A 551 5.98 -1.56 -30.40
C ALA A 551 6.61 -0.40 -31.19
N ILE A 552 7.56 0.29 -30.57
CA ILE A 552 8.43 1.28 -31.20
C ILE A 552 9.89 0.87 -30.92
N ILE A 553 10.63 0.54 -31.97
CA ILE A 553 12.07 0.23 -31.88
C ILE A 553 12.85 1.49 -32.25
N ILE A 554 13.65 1.99 -31.33
CA ILE A 554 14.52 3.15 -31.52
C ILE A 554 15.94 2.66 -31.71
N SER A 555 16.59 3.06 -32.79
CA SER A 555 17.94 2.62 -33.13
C SER A 555 18.78 3.74 -33.72
N ARG A 556 20.11 3.63 -33.67
CA ARG A 556 20.98 4.72 -34.16
C ARG A 556 20.76 5.04 -35.65
N LYS A 557 20.59 4.01 -36.48
CA LYS A 557 20.54 4.11 -37.96
C LYS A 557 19.20 3.69 -38.57
N GLY A 558 18.17 3.47 -37.74
CA GLY A 558 16.87 2.98 -38.21
C GLY A 558 16.92 1.53 -38.70
N ALA A 559 15.92 1.16 -39.49
CA ALA A 559 15.71 -0.20 -40.01
C ALA A 559 16.17 -0.35 -41.46
N ASP A 560 16.78 -1.50 -41.77
CA ASP A 560 17.09 -1.87 -43.16
C ASP A 560 15.82 -2.23 -43.96
N LYS A 561 15.99 -2.48 -45.27
CA LYS A 561 14.87 -2.83 -46.16
C LYS A 561 14.13 -4.11 -45.72
N HIS A 562 14.85 -5.12 -45.25
CA HIS A 562 14.28 -6.40 -44.83
C HIS A 562 13.54 -6.27 -43.49
N ALA A 563 14.05 -5.46 -42.56
CA ALA A 563 13.38 -5.10 -41.32
C ALA A 563 12.07 -4.34 -41.59
N LYS A 564 12.07 -3.34 -42.49
CA LYS A 564 10.85 -2.64 -42.91
C LYS A 564 9.83 -3.57 -43.57
N MET A 565 10.28 -4.57 -44.33
CA MET A 565 9.42 -5.61 -44.88
C MET A 565 8.85 -6.51 -43.79
N ALA A 566 9.68 -6.95 -42.83
CA ALA A 566 9.25 -7.77 -41.70
C ALA A 566 8.24 -7.04 -40.81
N ALA A 567 8.42 -5.75 -40.55
CA ALA A 567 7.47 -4.95 -39.75
C ALA A 567 6.10 -4.83 -40.44
N ARG A 568 6.08 -4.63 -41.77
CA ARG A 568 4.84 -4.68 -42.57
C ARG A 568 4.22 -6.08 -42.59
N GLY A 569 5.04 -7.13 -42.67
CA GLY A 569 4.61 -8.52 -42.58
C GLY A 569 3.93 -8.83 -41.24
N SER A 570 4.56 -8.45 -40.12
CA SER A 570 3.99 -8.54 -38.77
C SER A 570 2.63 -7.83 -38.69
N LEU A 571 2.52 -6.60 -39.23
CA LEU A 571 1.24 -5.91 -39.25
C LEU A 571 0.18 -6.67 -40.07
N ARG A 572 0.52 -7.10 -41.28
CA ARG A 572 -0.41 -7.80 -42.17
C ARG A 572 -0.88 -9.15 -41.63
N GLU A 573 0.03 -9.93 -41.06
CA GLU A 573 -0.20 -11.34 -40.73
C GLU A 573 -0.72 -11.52 -39.30
N SER A 574 -0.22 -10.72 -38.35
CA SER A 574 -0.55 -10.86 -36.93
C SER A 574 -1.26 -9.63 -36.34
N GLY A 575 -1.47 -8.57 -37.13
CA GLY A 575 -2.10 -7.34 -36.68
C GLY A 575 -1.24 -6.54 -35.69
N LYS A 576 0.06 -6.84 -35.62
CA LYS A 576 1.00 -6.24 -34.67
C LYS A 576 1.79 -5.12 -35.33
N LEU A 577 1.65 -3.91 -34.81
CA LEU A 577 2.32 -2.71 -35.32
C LEU A 577 3.70 -2.56 -34.69
N ILE A 578 4.73 -2.48 -35.53
CA ILE A 578 6.11 -2.23 -35.09
C ILE A 578 6.64 -1.02 -35.88
N ILE A 579 6.81 0.10 -35.20
CA ILE A 579 7.37 1.33 -35.78
C ILE A 579 8.87 1.35 -35.50
N CYS A 580 9.67 1.69 -36.50
CA CYS A 580 11.13 1.81 -36.36
C CYS A 580 11.53 3.28 -36.47
N LEU A 581 12.11 3.82 -35.41
CA LEU A 581 12.65 5.18 -35.35
C LEU A 581 14.18 5.14 -35.31
N SER A 582 14.77 6.18 -35.89
CA SER A 582 16.19 6.48 -35.89
C SER A 582 16.53 7.66 -34.99
N ASP A 583 17.82 7.91 -34.76
CA ASP A 583 18.26 9.16 -34.12
C ASP A 583 17.78 10.41 -34.87
N GLU A 584 17.67 10.36 -36.20
CA GLU A 584 17.18 11.50 -36.99
C GLU A 584 15.68 11.73 -36.76
N ASP A 585 14.91 10.66 -36.58
CA ASP A 585 13.49 10.77 -36.23
C ASP A 585 13.31 11.36 -34.82
N LEU A 586 14.14 10.96 -33.85
CA LEU A 586 14.14 11.58 -32.51
C LEU A 586 14.49 13.07 -32.56
N LYS A 587 15.50 13.45 -33.36
CA LYS A 587 15.87 14.87 -33.55
C LYS A 587 14.74 15.66 -34.20
N ALA A 588 14.06 15.09 -35.20
CA ALA A 588 12.91 15.72 -35.83
C ALA A 588 11.78 15.94 -34.82
N MET A 589 11.45 14.94 -34.00
CA MET A 589 10.43 15.08 -32.95
C MET A 589 10.84 16.09 -31.86
N LEU A 590 12.12 16.18 -31.51
CA LEU A 590 12.64 17.21 -30.60
C LEU A 590 12.47 18.62 -31.17
N GLN A 591 12.75 18.80 -32.47
CA GLN A 591 12.56 20.07 -33.16
C GLN A 591 11.07 20.45 -33.24
N ILE A 592 10.21 19.49 -33.58
CA ILE A 592 8.74 19.67 -33.58
C ILE A 592 8.25 20.14 -32.20
N LYS A 593 8.75 19.53 -31.12
CA LYS A 593 8.40 19.93 -29.74
C LYS A 593 8.89 21.34 -29.39
N LYS A 594 10.03 21.77 -29.95
CA LYS A 594 10.62 23.11 -29.76
C LYS A 594 9.84 24.19 -30.51
N GLU A 595 9.44 23.92 -31.75
CA GLU A 595 8.77 24.89 -32.64
C GLU A 595 7.26 25.00 -32.37
N GLY A 596 6.61 23.89 -31.99
CA GLY A 596 5.19 23.87 -31.62
C GLY A 596 4.19 23.92 -32.78
N GLU A 597 4.66 24.00 -34.03
CA GLU A 597 3.80 24.07 -35.23
C GLU A 597 3.10 22.73 -35.56
N LYS A 598 3.72 21.61 -35.18
CA LYS A 598 3.19 20.24 -35.33
C LYS A 598 3.25 19.54 -33.98
N THR A 599 2.37 18.55 -33.76
CA THR A 599 2.47 17.69 -32.58
C THR A 599 3.43 16.54 -32.85
N THR A 600 4.16 16.09 -31.83
CA THR A 600 5.03 14.91 -31.93
C THR A 600 4.23 13.63 -32.21
N GLY A 601 2.96 13.57 -31.77
CA GLY A 601 2.03 12.52 -32.17
C GLY A 601 1.73 12.52 -33.68
N GLY A 602 1.57 13.69 -34.29
CA GLY A 602 1.36 13.80 -35.74
C GLY A 602 2.56 13.34 -36.57
N TYR A 603 3.77 13.34 -36.00
CA TYR A 603 4.94 12.74 -36.68
C TYR A 603 4.86 11.21 -36.72
N LEU A 604 4.38 10.59 -35.63
CA LEU A 604 4.15 9.14 -35.58
C LEU A 604 2.99 8.73 -36.48
N GLU A 605 2.00 9.60 -36.63
CA GLU A 605 0.88 9.43 -37.56
C GLU A 605 1.36 9.36 -39.01
N ASP A 606 2.21 10.28 -39.46
CA ASP A 606 2.77 10.23 -40.82
C ASP A 606 3.47 8.89 -41.11
N ILE A 607 4.19 8.36 -40.11
CA ILE A 607 4.88 7.07 -40.23
C ILE A 607 3.88 5.91 -40.30
N LEU A 608 2.83 5.95 -39.49
CA LEU A 608 1.76 4.95 -39.51
C LEU A 608 1.06 4.95 -40.87
N ASP A 609 0.71 6.13 -41.38
CA ASP A 609 0.04 6.30 -42.67
C ASP A 609 0.91 5.79 -43.83
N ASP A 610 2.20 6.15 -43.86
CA ASP A 610 3.14 5.63 -44.86
C ASP A 610 3.22 4.09 -44.83
N MET A 611 3.22 3.52 -43.62
CA MET A 611 3.26 2.07 -43.44
C MET A 611 1.96 1.40 -43.92
N LEU A 612 0.80 1.97 -43.60
CA LEU A 612 -0.52 1.48 -44.02
C LEU A 612 -0.73 1.59 -45.53
N MET A 613 -0.33 2.70 -46.15
CA MET A 613 -0.42 2.90 -47.61
C MET A 613 0.44 1.90 -48.39
N ARG A 614 1.53 1.41 -47.79
CA ARG A 614 2.49 0.47 -48.41
C ARG A 614 2.26 -0.99 -47.98
N LEU A 615 1.12 -1.30 -47.36
CA LEU A 615 0.71 -2.68 -47.12
C LEU A 615 0.26 -3.31 -48.43
N GLU A 616 1.08 -4.23 -48.94
CA GLU A 616 0.73 -5.07 -50.08
C GLU A 616 -0.28 -6.15 -49.63
N LYS A 617 -1.26 -6.45 -50.50
CA LYS A 617 -2.34 -7.44 -50.26
C LYS A 617 -1.82 -8.82 -49.87
#